data_AF-A0A140L301-F1
#
_entry.id   AF-A0A140L301-F1
#
_cell.length_a   1.000
_cell.length_b   1.000
_cell.length_c   1.000
_cell.angle_alpha   90.00
_cell.angle_beta   90.00
_cell.angle_gamma   90.00
#
_symmetry.space_group_name_H-M   'P 1'
#
loop_
_entity.id
_entity.type
_entity.pdbx_description
1 polymer ?
#
loop_
_entity_poly.entity_id
_entity_poly.type
_entity_poly.pdbx_seq_one_letter_code
_entity_poly.pdbx_strand_id
1 'polypeptide(L)'
;MFRSIFNLFLISIICITSTTIPIAKNGMDMNFSFHLPKLPAKDSPAEFVYAGDPDTLDLENPSGFRLYVRSAEPQSFTGITDPSLVLEVFQNDQMVKRLTSENFVKAGPQNPDPVDGKLTYALDLSQQNLNLPDGTYVVRIYARAEELKKVEPLTLNITYSTISAYIPATDRTGQGMMGLTLYFPIAEDMQYLVPITRFVKYSRAPLRATIENMRKGSDVFGFLSPIPEVKKIQVRKGMAILHLTSDDLNRYNQNPTDADFAVKSLVTTLTAIPGINQVKFLVDGKESDNIFYGKSTREIFTSNPHPKVYLGLDHQRKRLLLVPVPLENQDQPYESIFRTLKTGEIAGKKLSNLMAPIPQDIDLLNYTLEGNRLTLNVSKEFLNAYPNRPDLQKMILDAIAYSYTSIQGINQIKILVENQPVDAFGNMNLSTYFKRPLFINPEIQ
;
A
#
# COMPACT_ATOMS: atom_id res chain seq x y z
N MET A 1 -57.66 -22.76 1.92
CA MET A 1 -57.44 -23.90 1.00
C MET A 1 -56.38 -23.61 -0.08
N PHE A 2 -56.32 -22.40 -0.67
CA PHE A 2 -55.33 -22.04 -1.71
C PHE A 2 -53.85 -22.02 -1.27
N ARG A 3 -53.52 -21.68 -0.01
CA ARG A 3 -52.12 -21.64 0.47
C ARG A 3 -51.47 -23.02 0.59
N SER A 4 -52.21 -24.04 1.01
CA SER A 4 -51.68 -25.40 1.13
C SER A 4 -51.42 -26.04 -0.23
N ILE A 5 -52.25 -25.73 -1.23
CA ILE A 5 -52.06 -26.22 -2.61
C ILE A 5 -50.83 -25.54 -3.25
N PHE A 6 -50.64 -24.25 -3.02
CA PHE A 6 -49.46 -23.52 -3.52
C PHE A 6 -48.15 -24.04 -2.93
N ASN A 7 -48.13 -24.38 -1.63
CA ASN A 7 -46.94 -24.93 -0.98
C ASN A 7 -46.61 -26.35 -1.49
N LEU A 8 -47.62 -27.16 -1.79
CA LEU A 8 -47.42 -28.49 -2.36
C LEU A 8 -46.90 -28.43 -3.81
N PHE A 9 -47.34 -27.42 -4.56
CA PHE A 9 -46.84 -27.12 -5.89
C PHE A 9 -45.36 -26.67 -5.86
N LEU A 10 -44.97 -25.84 -4.88
CA LEU A 10 -43.60 -25.38 -4.70
C LEU A 10 -42.64 -26.55 -4.36
N ILE A 11 -43.08 -27.47 -3.50
CA ILE A 11 -42.30 -28.68 -3.15
C ILE A 11 -42.12 -29.59 -4.37
N SER A 12 -43.15 -29.76 -5.21
CA SER A 12 -43.02 -30.50 -6.47
C SER A 12 -42.01 -29.86 -7.43
N ILE A 13 -41.99 -28.53 -7.55
CA ILE A 13 -41.01 -27.83 -8.40
C ILE A 13 -39.58 -28.02 -7.88
N ILE A 14 -39.37 -27.98 -6.56
CA ILE A 14 -38.05 -28.22 -5.95
C ILE A 14 -37.60 -29.66 -6.24
N CYS A 15 -38.47 -30.64 -6.06
CA CYS A 15 -38.13 -32.05 -6.33
C CYS A 15 -37.80 -32.31 -7.82
N ILE A 16 -38.53 -31.66 -8.75
CA ILE A 16 -38.30 -31.79 -10.21
C ILE A 16 -37.02 -31.06 -10.64
N THR A 17 -36.69 -29.91 -10.03
CA THR A 17 -35.47 -29.17 -10.36
C THR A 17 -34.20 -29.77 -9.72
N SER A 18 -34.33 -30.54 -8.64
CA SER A 18 -33.19 -31.24 -8.01
C SER A 18 -32.76 -32.54 -8.71
N THR A 19 -33.46 -33.00 -9.76
CA THR A 19 -33.19 -34.33 -10.36
C THR A 19 -32.53 -34.32 -11.73
N THR A 20 -32.10 -33.18 -12.28
CA THR A 20 -31.41 -33.16 -13.59
C THR A 20 -30.30 -32.12 -13.69
N ILE A 21 -29.16 -32.38 -13.03
CA ILE A 21 -27.86 -31.94 -13.57
C ILE A 21 -27.21 -33.17 -14.21
N PRO A 22 -27.18 -33.29 -15.55
CA PRO A 22 -26.44 -34.35 -16.20
C PRO A 22 -24.96 -34.01 -16.07
N ILE A 23 -24.24 -34.69 -15.19
CA ILE A 23 -22.78 -34.65 -15.18
C ILE A 23 -22.33 -35.36 -16.45
N ALA A 24 -21.98 -34.56 -17.47
CA ALA A 24 -21.37 -35.02 -18.69
C ALA A 24 -20.08 -35.79 -18.34
N LYS A 25 -20.12 -37.09 -18.58
CA LYS A 25 -18.97 -37.99 -18.43
C LYS A 25 -18.04 -37.77 -19.63
N ASN A 26 -17.30 -36.67 -19.64
CA ASN A 26 -16.08 -36.50 -20.44
C ASN A 26 -15.28 -35.27 -19.99
N GLY A 27 -14.12 -35.54 -19.38
CA GLY A 27 -12.89 -34.75 -19.38
C GLY A 27 -13.01 -33.24 -19.26
N MET A 28 -13.18 -32.75 -18.03
CA MET A 28 -12.64 -31.44 -17.66
C MET A 28 -11.72 -31.70 -16.46
N ASP A 29 -10.44 -31.94 -16.75
CA ASP A 29 -9.37 -31.98 -15.75
C ASP A 29 -9.20 -30.57 -15.16
N MET A 30 -10.07 -30.23 -14.22
CA MET A 30 -9.81 -29.13 -13.31
C MET A 30 -8.82 -29.64 -12.27
N ASN A 31 -7.52 -29.47 -12.55
CA ASN A 31 -6.46 -29.68 -11.58
C ASN A 31 -6.53 -28.60 -10.50
N PHE A 32 -7.44 -28.78 -9.55
CA PHE A 32 -7.33 -28.15 -8.25
C PHE A 32 -6.31 -28.95 -7.45
N SER A 33 -5.06 -28.50 -7.48
CA SER A 33 -4.03 -28.96 -6.55
C SER A 33 -4.32 -28.40 -5.16
N PHE A 34 -5.32 -28.98 -4.48
CA PHE A 34 -5.41 -28.86 -3.03
C PHE A 34 -4.29 -29.70 -2.44
N HIS A 35 -3.26 -29.04 -1.93
CA HIS A 35 -2.34 -29.66 -0.98
C HIS A 35 -3.08 -29.86 0.34
N LEU A 36 -3.94 -30.89 0.39
CA LEU A 36 -4.36 -31.46 1.66
C LEU A 36 -3.11 -32.05 2.31
N PRO A 37 -2.74 -31.64 3.53
CA PRO A 37 -1.68 -32.33 4.27
C PRO A 37 -2.08 -33.80 4.38
N LYS A 38 -1.14 -34.70 4.04
CA LYS A 38 -1.36 -36.14 4.19
C LYS A 38 -1.74 -36.41 5.64
N LEU A 39 -2.97 -36.85 5.88
CA LEU A 39 -3.33 -37.48 7.14
C LEU A 39 -2.47 -38.76 7.26
N PRO A 40 -1.85 -39.02 8.42
CA PRO A 40 -1.04 -40.21 8.61
C PRO A 40 -1.90 -41.47 8.42
N ALA A 41 -1.29 -42.51 7.85
CA ALA A 41 -1.94 -43.79 7.65
C ALA A 41 -2.35 -44.38 9.00
N LYS A 42 -3.53 -45.03 9.03
CA LYS A 42 -4.24 -45.55 10.21
C LYS A 42 -3.48 -46.57 11.07
N ASP A 43 -2.26 -46.95 10.67
CA ASP A 43 -1.39 -47.92 11.36
C ASP A 43 -0.03 -47.32 11.80
N SER A 44 0.12 -45.99 11.84
CA SER A 44 1.31 -45.32 12.37
C SER A 44 1.08 -44.92 13.84
N PRO A 45 2.06 -45.09 14.75
CA PRO A 45 1.88 -44.73 16.15
C PRO A 45 1.52 -43.25 16.25
N ALA A 46 0.41 -42.89 16.91
CA ALA A 46 -0.13 -41.54 17.08
C ALA A 46 0.83 -40.39 16.68
N GLU A 47 0.90 -40.07 15.40
CA GLU A 47 1.83 -39.06 14.89
C GLU A 47 1.22 -37.68 15.14
N PHE A 48 1.75 -36.98 16.14
CA PHE A 48 1.40 -35.60 16.38
C PHE A 48 2.01 -34.71 15.30
N VAL A 49 1.27 -33.68 14.87
CA VAL A 49 1.75 -32.68 13.90
C VAL A 49 1.36 -31.28 14.36
N TYR A 50 2.28 -30.32 14.22
CA TYR A 50 1.95 -28.90 14.38
C TYR A 50 1.31 -28.34 13.10
N ALA A 51 0.22 -27.61 13.27
CA ALA A 51 -0.41 -26.83 12.22
C ALA A 51 -0.77 -25.44 12.78
N GLY A 52 -1.17 -24.52 11.92
CA GLY A 52 -1.65 -23.23 12.39
C GLY A 52 -2.65 -22.57 11.48
N ASP A 53 -3.31 -21.54 12.00
CA ASP A 53 -4.26 -20.70 11.27
C ASP A 53 -3.82 -19.22 11.39
N PRO A 54 -3.49 -18.56 10.26
CA PRO A 54 -3.64 -19.06 8.88
C PRO A 54 -2.66 -20.17 8.52
N ASP A 55 -3.01 -21.04 7.55
CA ASP A 55 -2.19 -22.17 7.09
C ASP A 55 -0.89 -21.76 6.34
N THR A 56 -0.60 -20.45 6.24
CA THR A 56 0.64 -19.93 5.63
C THR A 56 1.80 -19.97 6.61
N LEU A 57 2.99 -20.28 6.10
CA LEU A 57 4.24 -20.23 6.87
C LEU A 57 4.91 -18.87 6.80
N ASP A 58 4.59 -18.05 5.81
CA ASP A 58 5.09 -16.70 5.65
C ASP A 58 4.08 -15.70 6.23
N LEU A 59 4.53 -14.90 7.22
CA LEU A 59 3.72 -13.95 7.96
C LEU A 59 4.36 -12.56 7.95
N GLU A 60 3.55 -11.53 7.72
CA GLU A 60 3.96 -10.13 7.80
C GLU A 60 3.29 -9.46 9.01
N ASN A 61 4.09 -8.88 9.92
CA ASN A 61 3.64 -8.20 11.13
C ASN A 61 2.52 -8.95 11.92
N PRO A 62 2.66 -10.27 12.17
CA PRO A 62 1.60 -11.01 12.85
C PRO A 62 1.38 -10.45 14.25
N SER A 63 0.13 -10.26 14.66
CA SER A 63 -0.23 -9.92 16.04
C SER A 63 -0.69 -11.13 16.83
N GLY A 64 -1.26 -12.13 16.16
CA GLY A 64 -1.63 -13.39 16.76
C GLY A 64 -1.60 -14.54 15.76
N PHE A 65 -1.42 -15.75 16.27
CA PHE A 65 -1.36 -16.97 15.49
C PHE A 65 -2.01 -18.10 16.27
N ARG A 66 -2.88 -18.88 15.63
CA ARG A 66 -3.47 -20.06 16.28
C ARG A 66 -2.63 -21.27 15.96
N LEU A 67 -2.02 -21.89 16.96
CA LEU A 67 -1.28 -23.14 16.82
C LEU A 67 -2.16 -24.32 17.22
N TYR A 68 -2.12 -25.37 16.42
CA TYR A 68 -2.73 -26.65 16.71
C TYR A 68 -1.67 -27.74 16.84
N VAL A 69 -1.81 -28.60 17.84
CA VAL A 69 -1.16 -29.92 17.86
C VAL A 69 -2.24 -30.94 17.54
N ARG A 70 -2.16 -31.59 16.39
CA ARG A 70 -3.17 -32.56 15.90
C ARG A 70 -2.64 -33.97 16.06
N SER A 71 -3.53 -34.92 16.37
CA SER A 71 -3.30 -36.36 16.27
C SER A 71 -4.51 -37.02 15.61
N ALA A 72 -4.29 -38.09 14.86
CA ALA A 72 -5.37 -38.93 14.33
C ALA A 72 -6.09 -39.73 15.44
N GLU A 73 -5.49 -39.81 16.64
CA GLU A 73 -5.99 -40.53 17.80
C GLU A 73 -6.20 -39.55 18.98
N PRO A 74 -7.45 -39.16 19.30
CA PRO A 74 -7.73 -38.22 20.39
C PRO A 74 -7.29 -38.71 21.78
N GLN A 75 -7.17 -40.03 21.99
CA GLN A 75 -6.72 -40.61 23.26
C GLN A 75 -5.24 -40.32 23.55
N SER A 76 -4.42 -40.05 22.52
CA SER A 76 -2.99 -39.80 22.67
C SER A 76 -2.68 -38.53 23.49
N PHE A 77 -3.64 -37.61 23.62
CA PHE A 77 -3.47 -36.40 24.44
C PHE A 77 -3.62 -36.64 25.95
N THR A 78 -4.13 -37.79 26.38
CA THR A 78 -4.39 -38.09 27.81
C THR A 78 -3.11 -38.25 28.64
N GLY A 79 -1.95 -38.43 28.01
CA GLY A 79 -0.65 -38.60 28.67
C GLY A 79 0.26 -37.37 28.67
N ILE A 80 -0.14 -36.23 28.09
CA ILE A 80 0.74 -35.07 27.94
C ILE A 80 0.83 -34.31 29.27
N THR A 81 2.01 -34.30 29.87
CA THR A 81 2.23 -33.76 31.24
C THR A 81 2.80 -32.33 31.27
N ASP A 82 3.46 -31.88 30.20
CA ASP A 82 3.90 -30.48 30.03
C ASP A 82 3.69 -29.98 28.59
N PRO A 83 2.48 -29.52 28.24
CA PRO A 83 2.19 -28.98 26.90
C PRO A 83 2.81 -27.60 26.65
N SER A 84 3.68 -27.09 27.53
CA SER A 84 4.33 -25.79 27.34
C SER A 84 5.15 -25.77 26.05
N LEU A 85 4.96 -24.71 25.29
CA LEU A 85 5.69 -24.37 24.09
C LEU A 85 6.98 -23.62 24.38
N VAL A 86 7.95 -23.82 23.50
CA VAL A 86 9.17 -23.06 23.32
C VAL A 86 9.13 -22.41 21.94
N LEU A 87 9.61 -21.17 21.87
CA LEU A 87 9.76 -20.41 20.64
C LEU A 87 11.23 -20.01 20.48
N GLU A 88 11.83 -20.36 19.35
CA GLU A 88 13.20 -19.99 18.99
C GLU A 88 13.18 -19.09 17.75
N VAL A 89 13.89 -17.97 17.80
CA VAL A 89 13.97 -16.97 16.74
C VAL A 89 15.37 -16.96 16.16
N PHE A 90 15.45 -17.05 14.83
CA PHE A 90 16.69 -17.02 14.07
C PHE A 90 16.69 -15.85 13.10
N GLN A 91 17.85 -15.21 12.94
CA GLN A 91 18.12 -14.20 11.91
C GLN A 91 19.47 -14.53 11.27
N ASN A 92 19.52 -14.61 9.93
CA ASN A 92 20.73 -15.02 9.19
C ASN A 92 21.35 -16.33 9.74
N ASP A 93 20.51 -17.35 9.96
CA ASP A 93 20.86 -18.66 10.53
C ASP A 93 21.45 -18.64 11.96
N GLN A 94 21.51 -17.49 12.62
CA GLN A 94 21.92 -17.37 14.02
C GLN A 94 20.71 -17.23 14.93
N MET A 95 20.68 -18.00 16.02
CA MET A 95 19.64 -17.87 17.04
C MET A 95 19.82 -16.55 17.78
N VAL A 96 18.83 -15.66 17.67
CA VAL A 96 18.85 -14.33 18.30
C VAL A 96 18.00 -14.26 19.57
N LYS A 97 17.03 -15.18 19.73
CA LYS A 97 16.13 -15.19 20.90
C LYS A 97 15.52 -16.57 21.11
N ARG A 98 15.24 -16.90 22.38
CA ARG A 98 14.51 -18.09 22.81
C ARG A 98 13.56 -17.73 23.94
N LEU A 99 12.29 -18.11 23.82
CA LEU A 99 11.21 -17.74 24.74
C LEU A 99 10.45 -18.97 25.22
N THR A 100 9.88 -18.87 26.42
CA THR A 100 8.98 -19.88 26.99
C THR A 100 7.52 -19.42 26.85
N SER A 101 6.58 -20.35 27.05
CA SER A 101 5.14 -20.12 26.82
C SER A 101 4.59 -18.86 27.47
N GLU A 102 5.05 -18.52 28.67
CA GLU A 102 4.61 -17.35 29.42
C GLU A 102 4.80 -16.03 28.67
N ASN A 103 5.74 -15.99 27.72
CA ASN A 103 6.06 -14.78 26.97
C ASN A 103 5.23 -14.61 25.69
N PHE A 104 4.67 -15.68 25.12
CA PHE A 104 4.04 -15.61 23.78
C PHE A 104 2.76 -16.42 23.64
N VAL A 105 2.34 -17.19 24.65
CA VAL A 105 1.05 -17.88 24.66
C VAL A 105 0.05 -17.00 25.39
N LYS A 106 -0.90 -16.43 24.65
CA LYS A 106 -1.96 -15.58 25.18
C LYS A 106 -3.08 -16.39 25.83
N ALA A 107 -3.37 -17.57 25.29
CA ALA A 107 -4.35 -18.50 25.84
C ALA A 107 -4.08 -19.95 25.39
N GLY A 108 -4.46 -20.91 26.23
CA GLY A 108 -4.31 -22.33 25.97
C GLY A 108 -3.17 -22.99 26.76
N PRO A 109 -2.96 -24.31 26.59
CA PRO A 109 -3.72 -25.18 25.70
C PRO A 109 -5.19 -25.30 26.11
N GLN A 110 -6.09 -25.21 25.15
CA GLN A 110 -7.47 -25.66 25.35
C GLN A 110 -7.50 -27.19 25.30
N ASN A 111 -8.31 -27.82 26.16
CA ASN A 111 -8.49 -29.27 26.15
C ASN A 111 -8.89 -29.75 24.75
N PRO A 112 -8.41 -30.93 24.33
CA PRO A 112 -8.71 -31.42 23.00
C PRO A 112 -10.21 -31.63 22.82
N ASP A 113 -10.75 -31.08 21.73
CA ASP A 113 -12.12 -31.35 21.33
C ASP A 113 -12.29 -32.87 21.14
N PRO A 114 -13.24 -33.53 21.82
CA PRO A 114 -13.48 -34.96 21.69
C PRO A 114 -13.71 -35.43 20.24
N VAL A 115 -14.11 -34.52 19.35
CA VAL A 115 -14.40 -34.78 17.94
C VAL A 115 -13.18 -34.52 17.02
N ASP A 116 -12.30 -33.58 17.37
CA ASP A 116 -11.28 -33.03 16.45
C ASP A 116 -9.83 -33.31 16.89
N GLY A 117 -9.60 -33.88 18.08
CA GLY A 117 -8.29 -34.41 18.49
C GLY A 117 -7.14 -33.39 18.40
N LYS A 118 -7.36 -32.15 18.87
CA LYS A 118 -6.39 -31.06 18.74
C LYS A 118 -6.19 -30.26 20.03
N LEU A 119 -4.93 -30.04 20.43
CA LEU A 119 -4.61 -28.99 21.41
C LEU A 119 -4.48 -27.66 20.69
N THR A 120 -5.13 -26.61 21.20
CA THR A 120 -5.14 -25.29 20.58
C THR A 120 -4.49 -24.25 21.48
N TYR A 121 -3.61 -23.44 20.91
CA TYR A 121 -2.95 -22.30 21.54
C TYR A 121 -3.23 -21.03 20.75
N ALA A 122 -3.53 -19.94 21.44
CA ALA A 122 -3.53 -18.60 20.88
C ALA A 122 -2.18 -17.95 21.21
N LEU A 123 -1.35 -17.71 20.20
CA LEU A 123 -0.04 -17.10 20.35
C LEU A 123 -0.12 -15.59 20.10
N ASP A 124 0.66 -14.81 20.83
CA ASP A 124 0.97 -13.41 20.56
C ASP A 124 2.37 -13.34 19.94
N LEU A 125 2.40 -13.27 18.62
CA LEU A 125 3.63 -13.13 17.84
C LEU A 125 3.86 -11.67 17.42
N SER A 126 3.30 -10.69 18.15
CA SER A 126 3.53 -9.27 17.82
C SER A 126 4.99 -8.87 18.00
N GLN A 127 5.48 -7.97 17.14
CA GLN A 127 6.84 -7.45 17.19
C GLN A 127 7.20 -6.89 18.58
N GLN A 128 6.25 -6.15 19.17
CA GLN A 128 6.40 -5.56 20.49
C GLN A 128 6.51 -6.64 21.57
N ASN A 129 5.67 -7.68 21.52
CA ASN A 129 5.70 -8.76 22.49
C ASN A 129 6.99 -9.56 22.41
N LEU A 130 7.46 -9.86 21.19
CA LEU A 130 8.72 -10.56 20.99
C LEU A 130 9.95 -9.66 21.21
N ASN A 131 9.76 -8.33 21.29
CA ASN A 131 10.81 -7.31 21.39
C ASN A 131 11.91 -7.52 20.33
N LEU A 132 11.50 -7.56 19.06
CA LEU A 132 12.39 -7.75 17.90
C LEU A 132 12.43 -6.47 17.06
N PRO A 133 13.60 -6.08 16.51
CA PRO A 133 13.67 -4.98 15.55
C PRO A 133 13.00 -5.36 14.22
N ASP A 134 12.83 -4.39 13.33
CA ASP A 134 12.39 -4.65 11.96
C ASP A 134 13.36 -5.61 11.26
N GLY A 135 12.82 -6.52 10.46
CA GLY A 135 13.60 -7.54 9.76
C GLY A 135 12.82 -8.84 9.53
N THR A 136 13.48 -9.76 8.84
CA THR A 136 12.96 -11.10 8.56
C THR A 136 13.60 -12.10 9.50
N TYR A 137 12.77 -12.99 10.05
CA TYR A 137 13.13 -13.97 11.06
C TYR A 137 12.55 -15.34 10.71
N VAL A 138 13.28 -16.39 11.06
CA VAL A 138 12.74 -17.75 11.08
C VAL A 138 12.40 -18.08 12.52
N VAL A 139 11.13 -18.40 12.78
CA VAL A 139 10.61 -18.73 14.11
C VAL A 139 10.24 -20.19 14.17
N ARG A 140 10.82 -20.93 15.12
CA ARG A 140 10.52 -22.34 15.37
C ARG A 140 9.74 -22.50 16.66
N ILE A 141 8.62 -23.21 16.60
CA ILE A 141 7.71 -23.42 17.74
C ILE A 141 7.53 -24.92 17.95
N TYR A 142 7.74 -25.38 19.18
CA TYR A 142 7.59 -26.79 19.57
C TYR A 142 7.27 -26.91 21.06
N ALA A 143 6.75 -28.06 21.49
CA ALA A 143 6.38 -28.34 22.86
C ALA A 143 7.54 -29.03 23.62
N ARG A 144 7.60 -28.81 24.93
CA ARG A 144 8.61 -29.45 25.80
C ARG A 144 8.25 -30.88 26.20
N ALA A 145 6.96 -31.24 26.11
CA ALA A 145 6.44 -32.57 26.40
C ALA A 145 7.32 -33.67 25.78
N GLU A 146 7.71 -34.67 26.57
CA GLU A 146 8.51 -35.82 26.09
C GLU A 146 7.81 -36.53 24.92
N GLU A 147 6.49 -36.60 24.98
CA GLU A 147 5.62 -37.24 24.00
C GLU A 147 5.65 -36.51 22.64
N LEU A 148 6.05 -35.22 22.63
CA LEU A 148 6.08 -34.37 21.44
C LEU A 148 7.49 -34.07 20.94
N LYS A 149 8.55 -34.58 21.59
CA LYS A 149 9.95 -34.28 21.21
C LYS A 149 10.35 -34.71 19.80
N LYS A 150 9.70 -35.74 19.26
CA LYS A 150 9.97 -36.26 17.91
C LYS A 150 9.18 -35.54 16.83
N VAL A 151 8.25 -34.67 17.21
CA VAL A 151 7.45 -33.89 16.26
C VAL A 151 8.32 -32.78 15.69
N GLU A 152 8.36 -32.65 14.37
CA GLU A 152 9.09 -31.57 13.72
C GLU A 152 8.53 -30.20 14.15
N PRO A 153 9.36 -29.24 14.61
CA PRO A 153 8.90 -27.92 15.01
C PRO A 153 8.17 -27.19 13.88
N LEU A 154 7.09 -26.47 14.23
CA LEU A 154 6.47 -25.55 13.29
C LEU A 154 7.46 -24.42 12.98
N THR A 155 7.80 -24.26 11.70
CA THR A 155 8.71 -23.21 11.24
C THR A 155 7.91 -22.14 10.49
N LEU A 156 7.98 -20.90 10.98
CA LEU A 156 7.33 -19.72 10.39
C LEU A 156 8.40 -18.74 9.93
N ASN A 157 8.23 -18.16 8.74
CA ASN A 157 9.01 -17.02 8.29
C ASN A 157 8.22 -15.76 8.64
N ILE A 158 8.74 -14.95 9.56
CA ILE A 158 8.07 -13.74 10.04
C ILE A 158 8.86 -12.51 9.60
N THR A 159 8.22 -11.57 8.93
CA THR A 159 8.78 -10.26 8.64
C THR A 159 8.11 -9.20 9.49
N TYR A 160 8.88 -8.49 10.32
CA TYR A 160 8.43 -7.31 11.03
C TYR A 160 8.88 -6.05 10.31
N SER A 161 7.95 -5.12 10.15
CA SER A 161 8.19 -3.82 9.54
C SER A 161 7.24 -2.79 10.14
N THR A 162 7.78 -1.87 10.94
CA THR A 162 7.03 -0.74 11.50
C THR A 162 6.52 0.24 10.45
N ILE A 163 7.16 0.25 9.28
CA ILE A 163 6.86 1.12 8.15
C ILE A 163 6.22 0.26 7.05
N SER A 164 5.06 0.65 6.53
CA SER A 164 4.41 -0.07 5.42
C SER A 164 5.33 -0.27 4.20
N ALA A 165 5.04 -1.28 3.39
CA ALA A 165 5.77 -1.49 2.14
C ALA A 165 5.59 -0.30 1.18
N TYR A 166 6.65 0.04 0.44
CA TYR A 166 6.57 0.99 -0.67
C TYR A 166 6.43 0.25 -2.00
N ILE A 167 5.49 0.67 -2.84
CA ILE A 167 5.43 0.19 -4.23
C ILE A 167 6.08 1.24 -5.13
N PRO A 168 7.18 0.89 -5.82
CA PRO A 168 7.92 1.82 -6.67
C PRO A 168 7.06 2.54 -7.72
N ALA A 169 7.41 3.80 -7.97
CA ALA A 169 6.93 4.48 -9.16
C ALA A 169 7.46 3.77 -10.42
N THR A 170 6.69 3.83 -11.51
CA THR A 170 6.94 3.01 -12.69
C THR A 170 6.77 3.80 -13.98
N ASP A 171 7.49 3.39 -15.02
CA ASP A 171 7.27 3.85 -16.39
C ASP A 171 6.39 2.88 -17.19
N ARG A 172 6.07 1.73 -16.61
CA ARG A 172 5.37 0.65 -17.30
C ARG A 172 3.86 0.84 -17.21
N THR A 173 3.21 0.67 -18.36
CA THR A 173 1.77 0.46 -18.47
C THR A 173 1.52 -0.94 -19.03
N GLY A 174 0.45 -1.59 -18.59
CA GLY A 174 -0.03 -2.80 -19.27
C GLY A 174 -0.39 -2.53 -20.74
N GLN A 175 -0.31 -3.56 -21.58
CA GLN A 175 -0.66 -3.44 -23.00
C GLN A 175 -2.12 -2.98 -23.16
N GLY A 176 -2.35 -1.97 -24.01
CA GLY A 176 -3.70 -1.40 -24.22
C GLY A 176 -4.25 -0.60 -23.04
N MET A 177 -3.43 -0.33 -22.01
CA MET A 177 -3.78 0.52 -20.87
C MET A 177 -3.16 1.91 -21.00
N MET A 178 -3.69 2.86 -20.24
CA MET A 178 -3.11 4.18 -19.98
C MET A 178 -3.11 4.46 -18.48
N GLY A 179 -2.13 5.21 -17.98
CA GLY A 179 -2.09 5.68 -16.60
C GLY A 179 -2.77 7.04 -16.45
N LEU A 180 -3.60 7.20 -15.42
CA LEU A 180 -4.22 8.45 -15.02
C LEU A 180 -3.72 8.82 -13.63
N THR A 181 -3.00 9.93 -13.47
CA THR A 181 -2.56 10.42 -12.15
C THR A 181 -3.65 11.31 -11.54
N LEU A 182 -4.37 10.76 -10.58
CA LEU A 182 -5.52 11.38 -9.92
C LEU A 182 -5.08 11.90 -8.54
N TYR A 183 -5.42 13.15 -8.22
CA TYR A 183 -5.04 13.75 -6.95
C TYR A 183 -6.25 13.77 -6.00
N PHE A 184 -6.11 13.10 -4.86
CA PHE A 184 -7.16 12.95 -3.85
C PHE A 184 -6.78 13.61 -2.53
N PRO A 185 -7.70 14.25 -1.82
CA PRO A 185 -7.47 14.68 -0.44
C PRO A 185 -7.56 13.49 0.53
N ILE A 186 -6.89 13.63 1.67
CA ILE A 186 -7.05 12.73 2.82
C ILE A 186 -8.14 13.30 3.72
N ALA A 187 -9.20 12.53 3.96
CA ALA A 187 -10.39 13.00 4.66
C ALA A 187 -10.12 13.46 6.10
N GLU A 188 -9.18 12.82 6.78
CA GLU A 188 -8.90 13.05 8.20
C GLU A 188 -8.10 14.34 8.47
N ASP A 189 -7.28 14.78 7.51
CA ASP A 189 -6.33 15.88 7.73
C ASP A 189 -6.51 17.02 6.72
N MET A 190 -6.99 16.76 5.49
CA MET A 190 -7.29 17.76 4.45
C MET A 190 -6.18 18.85 4.38
N GLN A 191 -4.91 18.45 4.38
CA GLN A 191 -3.77 19.38 4.26
C GLN A 191 -3.15 19.37 2.86
N TYR A 192 -3.10 18.20 2.22
CA TYR A 192 -2.40 18.00 0.95
C TYR A 192 -3.13 16.99 0.06
N LEU A 193 -2.73 16.94 -1.21
CA LEU A 193 -3.27 16.04 -2.20
C LEU A 193 -2.32 14.87 -2.46
N VAL A 194 -2.85 13.66 -2.38
CA VAL A 194 -2.14 12.42 -2.65
C VAL A 194 -2.33 12.05 -4.13
N PRO A 195 -1.26 12.00 -4.94
CA PRO A 195 -1.37 11.50 -6.31
C PRO A 195 -1.48 9.98 -6.28
N ILE A 196 -2.41 9.44 -7.05
CA ILE A 196 -2.61 8.00 -7.26
C ILE A 196 -2.69 7.75 -8.75
N THR A 197 -1.83 6.88 -9.27
CA THR A 197 -1.91 6.51 -10.69
C THR A 197 -2.80 5.31 -10.88
N ARG A 198 -3.97 5.51 -11.49
CA ARG A 198 -4.86 4.42 -11.91
C ARG A 198 -4.56 4.00 -13.33
N PHE A 199 -4.33 2.71 -13.56
CA PHE A 199 -4.26 2.15 -14.90
C PHE A 199 -5.66 1.77 -15.39
N VAL A 200 -6.07 2.31 -16.54
CA VAL A 200 -7.36 2.03 -17.17
C VAL A 200 -7.16 1.62 -18.62
N LYS A 201 -8.18 0.99 -19.23
CA LYS A 201 -8.17 0.74 -20.67
C LYS A 201 -7.96 2.05 -21.42
N TYR A 202 -7.11 2.01 -22.44
CA TYR A 202 -6.81 3.17 -23.26
C TYR A 202 -8.10 3.83 -23.77
N SER A 203 -8.18 5.15 -23.63
CA SER A 203 -9.31 5.95 -24.09
C SER A 203 -8.82 7.07 -25.00
N ARG A 204 -9.55 7.30 -26.10
CA ARG A 204 -9.34 8.45 -26.98
C ARG A 204 -9.82 9.77 -26.35
N ALA A 205 -10.51 9.71 -25.21
CA ALA A 205 -10.99 10.87 -24.45
C ALA A 205 -10.36 10.90 -23.05
N PRO A 206 -9.03 11.13 -22.92
CA PRO A 206 -8.30 11.00 -21.66
C PRO A 206 -8.82 11.94 -20.57
N LEU A 207 -9.22 13.17 -20.90
CA LEU A 207 -9.81 14.11 -19.95
C LEU A 207 -11.13 13.61 -19.37
N ARG A 208 -12.00 13.04 -20.21
CA ARG A 208 -13.27 12.48 -19.76
C ARG A 208 -13.04 11.28 -18.86
N ALA A 209 -12.16 10.36 -19.27
CA ALA A 209 -11.77 9.20 -18.47
C ALA A 209 -11.17 9.62 -17.12
N THR A 210 -10.37 10.69 -17.09
CA THR A 210 -9.77 11.23 -15.86
C THR A 210 -10.85 11.70 -14.88
N ILE A 211 -11.76 12.56 -15.32
CA ILE A 211 -12.87 13.05 -14.48
C ILE A 211 -13.76 11.91 -13.97
N GLU A 212 -14.11 10.96 -14.84
CA GLU A 212 -14.90 9.80 -14.45
C GLU A 212 -14.20 8.94 -13.38
N ASN A 213 -12.88 8.81 -13.46
CA ASN A 213 -12.12 8.07 -12.46
C ASN A 213 -11.90 8.84 -11.15
N MET A 214 -11.74 10.17 -11.20
CA MET A 214 -11.77 10.99 -9.98
C MET A 214 -13.11 10.84 -9.25
N ARG A 215 -14.22 10.81 -9.99
CA ARG A 215 -15.57 10.62 -9.44
C ARG A 215 -15.82 9.27 -8.79
N LYS A 216 -14.99 8.27 -9.07
CA LYS A 216 -15.05 6.96 -8.41
C LYS A 216 -14.37 6.95 -7.05
N GLY A 217 -13.52 7.93 -6.73
CA GLY A 217 -12.62 7.81 -5.58
C GLY A 217 -11.60 6.68 -5.77
N SER A 218 -11.06 6.15 -4.68
CA SER A 218 -10.19 4.97 -4.63
C SER A 218 -10.58 4.09 -3.44
N ASP A 219 -11.17 2.93 -3.69
CA ASP A 219 -11.56 1.99 -2.64
C ASP A 219 -10.34 1.38 -1.93
N VAL A 220 -9.24 1.16 -2.66
CA VAL A 220 -7.98 0.61 -2.14
C VAL A 220 -7.48 1.44 -0.95
N PHE A 221 -7.46 2.77 -1.12
CA PHE A 221 -6.98 3.71 -0.10
C PHE A 221 -8.10 4.40 0.68
N GLY A 222 -9.37 4.13 0.36
CA GLY A 222 -10.53 4.79 0.98
C GLY A 222 -10.66 6.27 0.62
N PHE A 223 -10.09 6.73 -0.50
CA PHE A 223 -10.23 8.11 -0.93
C PHE A 223 -11.61 8.33 -1.57
N LEU A 224 -12.35 9.31 -1.07
CA LEU A 224 -13.64 9.69 -1.64
C LEU A 224 -13.47 10.59 -2.85
N SER A 225 -14.51 10.66 -3.71
CA SER A 225 -14.55 11.64 -4.80
C SER A 225 -14.50 13.07 -4.23
N PRO A 226 -13.54 13.90 -4.64
CA PRO A 226 -13.43 15.26 -4.16
C PRO A 226 -14.13 16.27 -5.08
N ILE A 227 -14.74 15.84 -6.18
CA ILE A 227 -15.17 16.73 -7.27
C ILE A 227 -16.69 16.67 -7.52
N PRO A 228 -17.31 17.80 -7.93
CA PRO A 228 -18.67 17.81 -8.45
C PRO A 228 -18.78 17.11 -9.80
N GLU A 229 -20.01 16.90 -10.26
CA GLU A 229 -20.34 16.46 -11.60
C GLU A 229 -19.84 17.46 -12.66
N VAL A 230 -19.20 16.92 -13.69
CA VAL A 230 -18.80 17.65 -14.88
C VAL A 230 -19.58 17.10 -16.07
N LYS A 231 -20.56 17.86 -16.56
CA LYS A 231 -21.41 17.47 -17.70
C LYS A 231 -20.67 17.51 -19.03
N LYS A 232 -19.80 18.51 -19.21
CA LYS A 232 -19.08 18.73 -20.48
C LYS A 232 -17.68 19.27 -20.24
N ILE A 233 -16.76 18.86 -21.12
CA ILE A 233 -15.37 19.33 -21.15
C ILE A 233 -15.10 19.93 -22.53
N GLN A 234 -14.48 21.10 -22.60
CA GLN A 234 -13.94 21.67 -23.84
C GLN A 234 -12.46 21.96 -23.66
N VAL A 235 -11.67 21.88 -24.72
CA VAL A 235 -10.25 22.24 -24.67
C VAL A 235 -9.98 23.35 -25.69
N ARG A 236 -9.33 24.42 -25.25
CA ARG A 236 -8.88 25.53 -26.11
C ARG A 236 -7.47 25.94 -25.73
N LYS A 237 -6.51 25.77 -26.64
CA LYS A 237 -5.10 26.22 -26.46
C LYS A 237 -4.50 25.81 -25.09
N GLY A 238 -4.71 24.56 -24.66
CA GLY A 238 -4.22 24.04 -23.39
C GLY A 238 -5.06 24.39 -22.14
N MET A 239 -6.17 25.10 -22.31
CA MET A 239 -7.16 25.35 -21.26
C MET A 239 -8.31 24.34 -21.33
N ALA A 240 -8.53 23.60 -20.24
CA ALA A 240 -9.71 22.75 -20.06
C ALA A 240 -10.86 23.56 -19.44
N ILE A 241 -11.98 23.66 -20.15
CA ILE A 241 -13.19 24.36 -19.69
C ILE A 241 -14.20 23.29 -19.24
N LEU A 242 -14.47 23.25 -17.94
CA LEU A 242 -15.39 22.28 -17.33
C LEU A 242 -16.76 22.92 -17.10
N HIS A 243 -17.81 22.27 -17.59
CA HIS A 243 -19.19 22.66 -17.33
C HIS A 243 -19.73 21.86 -16.13
N LEU A 244 -19.90 22.55 -15.02
CA LEU A 244 -20.47 22.07 -13.77
C LEU A 244 -21.99 22.28 -13.74
N THR A 245 -22.67 21.62 -12.81
CA THR A 245 -24.12 21.75 -12.56
C THR A 245 -24.38 22.49 -11.26
N SER A 246 -25.36 23.39 -11.23
CA SER A 246 -25.75 24.06 -9.98
C SER A 246 -26.12 23.08 -8.85
N ASP A 247 -26.79 21.98 -9.22
CA ASP A 247 -27.40 21.06 -8.25
C ASP A 247 -26.36 20.26 -7.43
N ASP A 248 -25.16 20.04 -7.98
CA ASP A 248 -24.06 19.32 -7.31
C ASP A 248 -23.03 20.26 -6.65
N LEU A 249 -23.29 21.58 -6.62
CA LEU A 249 -22.38 22.57 -6.05
C LEU A 249 -22.68 22.92 -4.58
N ASN A 250 -23.82 22.51 -4.03
CA ASN A 250 -24.24 22.90 -2.67
C ASN A 250 -23.18 22.55 -1.61
N ARG A 251 -22.63 21.33 -1.63
CA ARG A 251 -21.57 20.90 -0.70
C ARG A 251 -20.35 21.84 -0.75
N TYR A 252 -19.90 22.13 -1.96
CA TYR A 252 -18.69 22.94 -2.21
C TYR A 252 -18.91 24.43 -1.98
N ASN A 253 -20.17 24.91 -1.99
CA ASN A 253 -20.47 26.31 -1.71
C ASN A 253 -20.64 26.59 -0.21
N GLN A 254 -20.90 25.57 0.59
CA GLN A 254 -21.16 25.71 2.03
C GLN A 254 -19.92 25.48 2.89
N ASN A 255 -18.96 24.68 2.42
CA ASN A 255 -17.76 24.33 3.18
C ASN A 255 -16.48 24.79 2.44
N PRO A 256 -15.68 25.70 3.04
CA PRO A 256 -14.47 26.24 2.40
C PRO A 256 -13.39 25.18 2.16
N THR A 257 -13.28 24.18 3.04
CA THR A 257 -12.31 23.09 2.91
C THR A 257 -12.69 22.18 1.73
N ASP A 258 -13.94 21.73 1.65
CA ASP A 258 -14.43 20.95 0.51
C ASP A 258 -14.25 21.72 -0.81
N ALA A 259 -14.55 23.03 -0.80
CA ALA A 259 -14.38 23.91 -1.94
C ALA A 259 -12.93 23.95 -2.45
N ASP A 260 -12.00 24.22 -1.55
CA ASP A 260 -10.58 24.36 -1.86
C ASP A 260 -10.01 23.04 -2.38
N PHE A 261 -10.33 21.92 -1.74
CA PHE A 261 -9.86 20.61 -2.19
C PHE A 261 -10.50 20.14 -3.49
N ALA A 262 -11.75 20.49 -3.77
CA ALA A 262 -12.38 20.20 -5.06
C ALA A 262 -11.65 20.93 -6.20
N VAL A 263 -11.40 22.23 -6.03
CA VAL A 263 -10.66 23.04 -7.01
C VAL A 263 -9.23 22.51 -7.16
N LYS A 264 -8.49 22.35 -6.06
CA LYS A 264 -7.10 21.85 -6.11
C LYS A 264 -7.01 20.47 -6.75
N SER A 265 -7.93 19.55 -6.43
CA SER A 265 -7.95 18.20 -7.01
C SER A 265 -8.20 18.24 -8.51
N LEU A 266 -9.22 18.98 -8.97
CA LEU A 266 -9.52 19.14 -10.39
C LEU A 266 -8.36 19.78 -11.15
N VAL A 267 -7.86 20.90 -10.65
CA VAL A 267 -6.80 21.67 -11.32
C VAL A 267 -5.52 20.85 -11.38
N THR A 268 -5.08 20.26 -10.27
CA THR A 268 -3.82 19.49 -10.23
C THR A 268 -3.90 18.23 -11.08
N THR A 269 -5.02 17.51 -11.04
CA THR A 269 -5.21 16.29 -11.84
C THR A 269 -5.25 16.60 -13.34
N LEU A 270 -6.01 17.61 -13.76
CA LEU A 270 -6.14 17.92 -15.20
C LEU A 270 -4.86 18.53 -15.78
N THR A 271 -4.14 19.35 -15.01
CA THR A 271 -2.86 19.93 -15.44
C THR A 271 -1.69 18.95 -15.40
N ALA A 272 -1.85 17.76 -14.80
CA ALA A 272 -0.90 16.66 -14.93
C ALA A 272 -0.99 15.98 -16.31
N ILE A 273 -2.07 16.20 -17.08
CA ILE A 273 -2.24 15.64 -18.42
C ILE A 273 -1.40 16.45 -19.42
N PRO A 274 -0.53 15.81 -20.22
CA PRO A 274 0.26 16.51 -21.23
C PRO A 274 -0.61 17.37 -22.16
N GLY A 275 -0.23 18.63 -22.31
CA GLY A 275 -0.93 19.60 -23.16
C GLY A 275 -2.06 20.37 -22.47
N ILE A 276 -2.30 20.18 -21.17
CA ILE A 276 -3.24 20.97 -20.37
C ILE A 276 -2.49 21.75 -19.29
N ASN A 277 -2.70 23.06 -19.26
CA ASN A 277 -1.95 23.99 -18.41
C ASN A 277 -2.87 24.82 -17.51
N GLN A 278 -4.14 24.93 -17.90
CA GLN A 278 -5.12 25.83 -17.30
C GLN A 278 -6.48 25.13 -17.19
N VAL A 279 -7.24 25.48 -16.16
CA VAL A 279 -8.61 25.02 -15.97
C VAL A 279 -9.52 26.22 -15.77
N LYS A 280 -10.68 26.20 -16.41
CA LYS A 280 -11.75 27.17 -16.23
C LYS A 280 -13.05 26.43 -15.93
N PHE A 281 -13.91 27.03 -15.11
CA PHE A 281 -15.22 26.49 -14.79
C PHE A 281 -16.33 27.32 -15.44
N LEU A 282 -17.45 26.67 -15.73
CA LEU A 282 -18.73 27.27 -16.07
C LEU A 282 -19.83 26.53 -15.30
N VAL A 283 -20.91 27.21 -14.94
CA VAL A 283 -22.07 26.59 -14.26
C VAL A 283 -23.25 26.65 -15.22
N ASP A 284 -23.80 25.50 -15.58
CA ASP A 284 -24.91 25.37 -16.53
C ASP A 284 -24.68 26.15 -17.84
N GLY A 285 -23.41 26.18 -18.27
CA GLY A 285 -22.96 26.85 -19.49
C GLY A 285 -22.76 28.37 -19.38
N LYS A 286 -22.86 28.97 -18.19
CA LYS A 286 -22.71 30.41 -17.96
C LYS A 286 -21.63 30.72 -16.93
N GLU A 287 -21.18 31.97 -16.92
CA GLU A 287 -20.34 32.50 -15.84
C GLU A 287 -21.20 32.67 -14.56
N SER A 288 -20.60 32.41 -13.41
CA SER A 288 -21.08 32.62 -12.06
C SER A 288 -19.96 33.21 -11.19
N ASP A 289 -20.32 34.10 -10.26
CA ASP A 289 -19.40 34.67 -9.27
C ASP A 289 -19.53 33.98 -7.90
N ASN A 290 -20.22 32.83 -7.84
CA ASN A 290 -20.43 32.07 -6.61
C ASN A 290 -20.31 30.55 -6.85
N ILE A 291 -19.07 30.08 -7.01
CA ILE A 291 -18.71 28.66 -7.02
C ILE A 291 -17.65 28.39 -5.97
N PHE A 292 -17.57 27.17 -5.43
CA PHE A 292 -16.50 26.74 -4.52
C PHE A 292 -16.22 27.79 -3.42
N TYR A 293 -17.24 28.09 -2.63
CA TYR A 293 -17.15 29.04 -1.51
C TYR A 293 -16.76 30.46 -1.96
N GLY A 294 -17.52 31.02 -2.91
CA GLY A 294 -17.42 32.42 -3.32
C GLY A 294 -16.36 32.74 -4.39
N LYS A 295 -15.77 31.73 -5.05
CA LYS A 295 -14.91 31.92 -6.23
C LYS A 295 -15.72 32.29 -7.46
N SER A 296 -15.05 32.93 -8.43
CA SER A 296 -15.64 33.30 -9.72
C SER A 296 -15.18 32.36 -10.84
N THR A 297 -16.11 31.98 -11.71
CA THR A 297 -15.84 31.29 -12.98
C THR A 297 -14.96 32.08 -13.95
N ARG A 298 -14.82 33.40 -13.76
CA ARG A 298 -13.92 34.25 -14.56
C ARG A 298 -12.44 33.99 -14.24
N GLU A 299 -12.15 33.42 -13.08
CA GLU A 299 -10.80 33.02 -12.69
C GLU A 299 -10.32 31.86 -13.58
N ILE A 300 -9.05 31.94 -14.00
CA ILE A 300 -8.36 30.86 -14.70
C ILE A 300 -7.43 30.21 -13.69
N PHE A 301 -7.70 28.95 -13.39
CA PHE A 301 -6.96 28.20 -12.40
C PHE A 301 -5.77 27.49 -13.03
N THR A 302 -4.65 27.49 -12.31
CA THR A 302 -3.40 26.83 -12.72
C THR A 302 -2.84 26.00 -11.57
N SER A 303 -2.00 25.02 -11.89
CA SER A 303 -1.29 24.25 -10.85
C SER A 303 -0.32 25.15 -10.09
N ASN A 304 -0.08 24.84 -8.81
CA ASN A 304 0.95 25.52 -8.04
C ASN A 304 2.33 25.29 -8.70
N PRO A 305 3.03 26.36 -9.15
CA PRO A 305 4.30 26.25 -9.86
C PRO A 305 5.51 26.11 -8.92
N HIS A 306 5.31 26.23 -7.60
CA HIS A 306 6.40 26.10 -6.63
C HIS A 306 7.01 24.70 -6.70
N PRO A 307 8.33 24.57 -6.47
CA PRO A 307 8.95 23.27 -6.25
C PRO A 307 8.20 22.49 -5.16
N LYS A 308 8.17 21.17 -5.31
CA LYS A 308 7.46 20.25 -4.42
C LYS A 308 8.46 19.26 -3.84
N VAL A 309 8.33 18.95 -2.56
CA VAL A 309 9.06 17.88 -1.89
C VAL A 309 8.13 16.69 -1.73
N TYR A 310 8.59 15.50 -2.10
CA TYR A 310 7.80 14.27 -2.05
C TYR A 310 8.14 13.50 -0.78
N LEU A 311 7.26 13.57 0.21
CA LEU A 311 7.41 12.90 1.50
C LEU A 311 6.62 11.58 1.54
N GLY A 312 7.03 10.65 2.39
CA GLY A 312 6.32 9.39 2.59
C GLY A 312 5.05 9.60 3.41
N LEU A 313 3.97 8.89 3.06
CA LEU A 313 2.72 8.84 3.80
C LEU A 313 2.38 7.38 4.04
N ASP A 314 2.34 6.97 5.31
CA ASP A 314 1.87 5.64 5.69
C ASP A 314 0.36 5.67 5.92
N HIS A 315 -0.41 5.61 4.83
CA HIS A 315 -1.86 5.75 4.88
C HIS A 315 -2.51 4.47 5.39
N GLN A 316 -3.12 4.53 6.57
CA GLN A 316 -3.87 3.42 7.20
C GLN A 316 -3.06 2.13 7.40
N ARG A 317 -1.71 2.19 7.45
CA ARG A 317 -0.83 1.01 7.47
C ARG A 317 -1.05 0.03 6.31
N LYS A 318 -1.58 0.54 5.19
CA LYS A 318 -1.79 -0.27 3.97
C LYS A 318 -0.55 -0.26 3.10
N ARG A 319 0.00 0.93 2.85
CA ARG A 319 1.11 1.15 1.93
C ARG A 319 1.70 2.55 2.13
N LEU A 320 3.01 2.66 1.93
CA LEU A 320 3.65 3.95 1.77
C LEU A 320 3.32 4.60 0.42
N LEU A 321 2.97 5.88 0.45
CA LEU A 321 2.69 6.72 -0.72
C LEU A 321 3.64 7.93 -0.71
N LEU A 322 4.08 8.38 -1.88
CA LEU A 322 4.80 9.66 -2.00
C LEU A 322 3.84 10.81 -2.24
N VAL A 323 3.91 11.84 -1.39
CA VAL A 323 3.00 12.97 -1.40
C VAL A 323 3.76 14.27 -1.68
N PRO A 324 3.37 15.03 -2.71
CA PRO A 324 3.98 16.32 -3.00
C PRO A 324 3.52 17.38 -2.01
N VAL A 325 4.47 18.04 -1.37
CA VAL A 325 4.24 19.22 -0.54
C VAL A 325 4.98 20.42 -1.15
N PRO A 326 4.30 21.51 -1.51
CA PRO A 326 4.94 22.69 -2.06
C PRO A 326 5.94 23.31 -1.06
N LEU A 327 7.08 23.78 -1.56
CA LEU A 327 7.97 24.63 -0.80
C LEU A 327 7.36 26.04 -0.69
N GLU A 328 7.30 26.54 0.54
CA GLU A 328 6.85 27.91 0.82
C GLU A 328 7.94 28.93 0.49
N ASN A 329 9.19 28.67 0.93
CA ASN A 329 10.36 29.47 0.60
C ASN A 329 11.17 28.80 -0.52
N GLN A 330 11.53 29.58 -1.55
CA GLN A 330 12.31 29.14 -2.71
C GLN A 330 13.79 29.52 -2.61
N ASP A 331 14.22 30.19 -1.54
CA ASP A 331 15.63 30.44 -1.27
C ASP A 331 16.38 29.12 -1.08
N GLN A 332 17.49 28.95 -1.81
CA GLN A 332 18.31 27.73 -1.77
C GLN A 332 17.44 26.46 -1.93
N PRO A 333 16.77 26.30 -3.09
CA PRO A 333 15.75 25.25 -3.24
C PRO A 333 16.38 23.86 -3.19
N TYR A 334 17.65 23.70 -3.56
CA TYR A 334 18.31 22.40 -3.58
C TYR A 334 18.55 21.85 -2.18
N GLU A 335 19.07 22.71 -1.31
CA GLU A 335 19.34 22.45 0.10
C GLU A 335 18.03 22.31 0.87
N SER A 336 17.06 23.19 0.59
CA SER A 336 15.74 23.13 1.22
C SER A 336 14.99 21.84 0.88
N ILE A 337 15.02 21.38 -0.38
CA ILE A 337 14.45 20.07 -0.75
C ILE A 337 15.14 18.94 0.03
N PHE A 338 16.48 18.90 0.04
CA PHE A 338 17.20 17.82 0.72
C PHE A 338 16.90 17.81 2.21
N ARG A 339 16.95 18.98 2.86
CA ARG A 339 16.63 19.14 4.28
C ARG A 339 15.22 18.64 4.56
N THR A 340 14.22 19.01 3.77
CA THR A 340 12.84 18.54 3.98
C THR A 340 12.68 17.04 3.70
N LEU A 341 13.37 16.46 2.71
CA LEU A 341 13.40 15.01 2.50
C LEU A 341 14.03 14.26 3.68
N LYS A 342 14.98 14.90 4.37
CA LYS A 342 15.67 14.37 5.54
C LYS A 342 14.86 14.53 6.84
N THR A 343 14.22 15.67 7.05
CA THR A 343 13.55 15.99 8.32
C THR A 343 12.03 15.79 8.31
N GLY A 344 11.40 15.82 7.13
CA GLY A 344 9.94 15.87 7.01
C GLY A 344 9.34 17.19 7.50
N GLU A 345 10.17 18.23 7.64
CA GLU A 345 9.76 19.54 8.14
C GLU A 345 9.65 20.57 7.03
N ILE A 346 8.59 21.38 7.10
CA ILE A 346 8.36 22.52 6.21
C ILE A 346 8.14 23.75 7.07
N ALA A 347 8.86 24.83 6.76
CA ALA A 347 8.86 26.06 7.55
C ALA A 347 9.08 25.84 9.06
N GLY A 348 9.92 24.85 9.42
CA GLY A 348 10.24 24.50 10.81
C GLY A 348 9.12 23.73 11.55
N LYS A 349 8.10 23.27 10.84
CA LYS A 349 7.03 22.44 11.40
C LYS A 349 7.10 21.03 10.83
N LYS A 350 7.12 20.04 11.72
CA LYS A 350 6.98 18.63 11.34
C LYS A 350 5.53 18.35 10.96
N LEU A 351 5.35 17.73 9.80
CA LEU A 351 4.03 17.27 9.34
C LEU A 351 3.75 15.90 9.99
N SER A 352 2.73 15.83 10.84
CA SER A 352 2.51 14.74 11.80
C SER A 352 2.25 13.38 11.17
N ASN A 353 1.78 13.35 9.93
CA ASN A 353 1.40 12.17 9.14
C ASN A 353 2.32 11.91 7.93
N LEU A 354 3.37 12.73 7.76
CA LEU A 354 4.36 12.53 6.72
C LEU A 354 5.70 12.08 7.32
N MET A 355 6.34 11.16 6.61
CA MET A 355 7.63 10.58 6.94
C MET A 355 8.69 11.18 6.03
N ALA A 356 9.84 11.51 6.61
CA ALA A 356 11.05 11.82 5.87
C ALA A 356 11.55 10.56 5.12
N PRO A 357 11.69 10.60 3.78
CA PRO A 357 12.24 9.48 3.03
C PRO A 357 13.73 9.27 3.26
N ILE A 358 14.50 10.30 3.60
CA ILE A 358 15.96 10.20 3.77
C ILE A 358 16.31 10.05 5.27
N PRO A 359 17.04 9.01 5.67
CA PRO A 359 17.57 8.87 7.03
C PRO A 359 18.37 10.09 7.55
N GLN A 360 18.30 10.33 8.86
CA GLN A 360 18.85 11.52 9.53
C GLN A 360 20.39 11.61 9.53
N ASP A 361 21.07 10.51 9.29
CA ASP A 361 22.53 10.40 9.24
C ASP A 361 23.10 10.69 7.84
N ILE A 362 22.26 10.90 6.84
CA ILE A 362 22.69 11.20 5.47
C ILE A 362 22.72 12.71 5.25
N ASP A 363 23.84 13.21 4.73
CA ASP A 363 24.04 14.62 4.45
C ASP A 363 24.19 14.90 2.96
N LEU A 364 23.71 16.07 2.53
CA LEU A 364 24.05 16.66 1.23
C LEU A 364 25.34 17.45 1.40
N LEU A 365 26.41 16.99 0.76
CA LEU A 365 27.74 17.61 0.83
C LEU A 365 27.85 18.79 -0.14
N ASN A 366 27.39 18.60 -1.39
CA ASN A 366 27.31 19.65 -2.41
C ASN A 366 26.38 19.21 -3.56
N TYR A 367 26.20 20.08 -4.55
CA TYR A 367 25.53 19.75 -5.80
C TYR A 367 26.14 20.51 -6.97
N THR A 368 25.86 20.04 -8.18
CA THR A 368 26.26 20.71 -9.44
C THR A 368 25.13 20.60 -10.44
N LEU A 369 24.77 21.73 -11.07
CA LEU A 369 23.78 21.78 -12.13
C LEU A 369 24.47 22.09 -13.47
N GLU A 370 24.32 21.18 -14.43
CA GLU A 370 24.80 21.34 -15.80
C GLU A 370 23.64 21.22 -16.79
N GLY A 371 23.15 22.36 -17.27
CA GLY A 371 21.97 22.40 -18.14
C GLY A 371 20.73 21.91 -17.39
N ASN A 372 20.22 20.74 -17.76
CA ASN A 372 19.04 20.11 -17.14
C ASN A 372 19.39 18.94 -16.20
N ARG A 373 20.68 18.71 -15.96
CA ARG A 373 21.23 17.59 -15.18
C ARG A 373 21.72 18.08 -13.82
N LEU A 374 21.08 17.60 -12.77
CA LEU A 374 21.48 17.87 -11.38
C LEU A 374 22.29 16.69 -10.84
N THR A 375 23.47 16.97 -10.30
CA THR A 375 24.28 15.99 -9.57
C THR A 375 24.24 16.35 -8.10
N LEU A 376 23.85 15.41 -7.24
CA LEU A 376 23.85 15.55 -5.78
C LEU A 376 25.00 14.72 -5.22
N ASN A 377 25.85 15.33 -4.41
CA ASN A 377 26.90 14.62 -3.68
C ASN A 377 26.47 14.44 -2.23
N VAL A 378 26.36 13.19 -1.78
CA VAL A 378 25.87 12.84 -0.45
C VAL A 378 26.93 12.11 0.38
N SER A 379 26.71 12.01 1.69
CA SER A 379 27.58 11.27 2.60
C SER A 379 27.50 9.75 2.40
N LYS A 380 28.50 9.01 2.87
CA LYS A 380 28.65 7.55 2.71
C LYS A 380 27.51 6.74 3.33
N GLU A 381 26.84 7.28 4.34
CA GLU A 381 25.70 6.67 5.02
C GLU A 381 24.56 6.35 4.04
N PHE A 382 24.49 7.08 2.91
CA PHE A 382 23.54 6.82 1.83
C PHE A 382 23.57 5.37 1.36
N LEU A 383 24.74 4.75 1.25
CA LEU A 383 24.88 3.37 0.75
C LEU A 383 24.25 2.33 1.68
N ASN A 384 24.08 2.66 2.96
CA ASN A 384 23.52 1.80 3.98
C ASN A 384 22.11 2.23 4.40
N ALA A 385 21.47 3.18 3.69
CA ALA A 385 20.09 3.55 3.95
C ALA A 385 19.16 2.34 3.79
N TYR A 386 18.28 2.17 4.79
CA TYR A 386 17.27 1.11 4.84
C TYR A 386 17.83 -0.27 4.46
N PRO A 387 18.74 -0.83 5.28
CA PRO A 387 19.33 -2.13 4.99
C PRO A 387 18.23 -3.18 4.88
N ASN A 388 18.35 -4.07 3.90
CA ASN A 388 17.37 -5.14 3.59
C ASN A 388 15.96 -4.65 3.20
N ARG A 389 15.79 -3.37 2.85
CA ARG A 389 14.52 -2.77 2.41
C ARG A 389 14.66 -2.12 1.04
N PRO A 390 14.81 -2.92 -0.04
CA PRO A 390 14.99 -2.40 -1.40
C PRO A 390 13.81 -1.53 -1.86
N ASP A 391 12.62 -1.76 -1.33
CA ASP A 391 11.46 -0.90 -1.54
C ASP A 391 11.68 0.51 -0.98
N LEU A 392 12.18 0.65 0.25
CA LEU A 392 12.47 1.97 0.85
C LEU A 392 13.71 2.64 0.22
N GLN A 393 14.71 1.85 -0.19
CA GLN A 393 15.82 2.36 -0.99
C GLN A 393 15.30 2.96 -2.30
N LYS A 394 14.37 2.28 -2.98
CA LYS A 394 13.72 2.81 -4.18
C LYS A 394 12.85 4.03 -3.88
N MET A 395 12.18 4.07 -2.74
CA MET A 395 11.44 5.24 -2.28
C MET A 395 12.34 6.47 -2.15
N ILE A 396 13.56 6.35 -1.60
CA ILE A 396 14.51 7.47 -1.55
C ILE A 396 14.77 8.01 -2.96
N LEU A 397 15.08 7.14 -3.92
CA LEU A 397 15.38 7.56 -5.28
C LEU A 397 14.16 8.21 -5.96
N ASP A 398 12.96 7.65 -5.77
CA ASP A 398 11.73 8.22 -6.33
C ASP A 398 11.40 9.58 -5.69
N ALA A 399 11.54 9.70 -4.36
CA ALA A 399 11.34 10.95 -3.64
C ALA A 399 12.31 12.04 -4.11
N ILE A 400 13.60 11.71 -4.25
CA ILE A 400 14.60 12.61 -4.83
C ILE A 400 14.22 12.96 -6.29
N ALA A 401 13.86 11.95 -7.09
CA ALA A 401 13.54 12.14 -8.50
C ALA A 401 12.38 13.12 -8.69
N TYR A 402 11.25 12.86 -8.03
CA TYR A 402 10.08 13.72 -8.11
C TYR A 402 10.31 15.10 -7.50
N SER A 403 11.06 15.20 -6.40
CA SER A 403 11.29 16.48 -5.73
C SER A 403 12.15 17.42 -6.58
N TYR A 404 13.31 16.95 -7.05
CA TYR A 404 14.21 17.84 -7.81
C TYR A 404 13.73 18.11 -9.24
N THR A 405 13.02 17.17 -9.88
CA THR A 405 12.39 17.42 -11.20
C THR A 405 11.08 18.20 -11.13
N SER A 406 10.66 18.62 -9.92
CA SER A 406 9.61 19.63 -9.76
C SER A 406 10.13 21.05 -9.99
N ILE A 407 11.45 21.26 -9.85
CA ILE A 407 12.10 22.52 -10.20
C ILE A 407 12.14 22.65 -11.72
N GLN A 408 11.66 23.78 -12.22
CA GLN A 408 11.67 24.07 -13.66
C GLN A 408 13.11 24.03 -14.21
N GLY A 409 13.30 23.29 -15.30
CA GLY A 409 14.60 23.14 -15.97
C GLY A 409 15.37 21.88 -15.61
N ILE A 410 14.99 21.16 -14.55
CA ILE A 410 15.67 19.92 -14.12
C ILE A 410 14.87 18.70 -14.57
N ASN A 411 15.52 17.76 -15.24
CA ASN A 411 14.86 16.53 -15.72
C ASN A 411 15.65 15.25 -15.46
N GLN A 412 16.90 15.37 -15.01
CA GLN A 412 17.82 14.26 -14.82
C GLN A 412 18.64 14.45 -13.55
N ILE A 413 18.80 13.39 -12.78
CA ILE A 413 19.48 13.41 -11.48
C ILE A 413 20.57 12.35 -11.46
N LYS A 414 21.71 12.67 -10.85
CA LYS A 414 22.79 11.73 -10.54
C LYS A 414 23.15 11.87 -9.06
N ILE A 415 23.46 10.74 -8.41
CA ILE A 415 23.98 10.71 -7.05
C ILE A 415 25.48 10.37 -7.12
N LEU A 416 26.28 11.12 -6.36
CA LEU A 416 27.65 10.78 -5.99
C LEU A 416 27.70 10.56 -4.47
N VAL A 417 28.61 9.72 -4.02
CA VAL A 417 28.88 9.50 -2.59
C VAL A 417 30.31 9.92 -2.30
N GLU A 418 30.49 10.94 -1.46
CA GLU A 418 31.80 11.54 -1.15
C GLU A 418 32.64 11.88 -2.40
N ASN A 419 31.99 12.47 -3.41
CA ASN A 419 32.50 12.80 -4.74
C ASN A 419 32.87 11.58 -5.62
N GLN A 420 32.61 10.35 -5.18
CA GLN A 420 32.82 9.14 -5.97
C GLN A 420 31.54 8.73 -6.71
N PRO A 421 31.65 8.25 -7.96
CA PRO A 421 30.52 7.65 -8.65
C PRO A 421 30.09 6.36 -7.94
N VAL A 422 28.79 6.07 -7.99
CA VAL A 422 28.20 4.87 -7.41
C VAL A 422 27.45 4.13 -8.50
N ASP A 423 27.75 2.85 -8.70
CA ASP A 423 27.11 2.05 -9.76
C ASP A 423 25.75 1.52 -9.33
N ALA A 424 25.54 1.29 -8.04
CA ALA A 424 24.30 0.73 -7.52
C ALA A 424 23.95 1.22 -6.11
N PHE A 425 22.65 1.26 -5.84
CA PHE A 425 22.08 1.43 -4.50
C PHE A 425 21.01 0.35 -4.31
N GLY A 426 21.25 -0.59 -3.40
CA GLY A 426 20.46 -1.83 -3.35
C GLY A 426 20.53 -2.60 -4.67
N ASN A 427 19.37 -2.91 -5.25
CA ASN A 427 19.25 -3.57 -6.56
C ASN A 427 19.10 -2.58 -7.74
N MET A 428 19.28 -1.28 -7.51
CA MET A 428 19.02 -0.23 -8.50
C MET A 428 20.32 0.28 -9.10
N ASN A 429 20.32 0.52 -10.42
CA ASN A 429 21.48 1.05 -11.13
C ASN A 429 21.56 2.60 -10.99
N LEU A 430 22.70 3.09 -10.51
CA LEU A 430 23.03 4.52 -10.35
C LEU A 430 24.23 4.97 -11.20
N SER A 431 24.79 4.10 -12.05
CA SER A 431 25.92 4.44 -12.94
C SER A 431 25.62 5.59 -13.91
N THR A 432 24.35 5.89 -14.15
CA THR A 432 23.88 6.94 -15.07
C THR A 432 22.88 7.89 -14.42
N TYR A 433 22.57 8.99 -15.11
CA TYR A 433 21.50 9.89 -14.70
C TYR A 433 20.14 9.17 -14.77
N PHE A 434 19.38 9.19 -13.69
CA PHE A 434 18.01 8.71 -13.65
C PHE A 434 17.01 9.87 -13.79
N LYS A 435 15.79 9.53 -14.24
CA LYS A 435 14.68 10.47 -14.44
C LYS A 435 13.57 10.12 -13.45
N ARG A 436 12.64 11.06 -13.24
CA ARG A 436 11.40 10.75 -12.53
C ARG A 436 10.59 9.73 -13.35
N PRO A 437 10.08 8.66 -12.74
CA PRO A 437 9.15 7.77 -13.43
C PRO A 437 7.86 8.49 -13.82
N LEU A 438 7.15 7.97 -14.82
CA LEU A 438 5.90 8.56 -15.31
C LEU A 438 4.74 8.40 -14.31
N PHE A 439 4.66 7.27 -13.61
CA PHE A 439 3.49 6.87 -12.83
C PHE A 439 3.85 6.72 -11.35
N ILE A 440 3.56 7.76 -10.58
CA ILE A 440 3.71 7.77 -9.12
C ILE A 440 2.57 7.02 -8.44
N ASN A 441 2.86 6.36 -7.31
CA ASN A 441 1.88 5.68 -6.47
C ASN A 441 0.87 4.85 -7.28
N PRO A 442 1.34 3.87 -8.08
CA PRO A 442 0.44 3.08 -8.92
C PRO A 442 -0.63 2.40 -8.07
N GLU A 443 -1.88 2.47 -8.48
CA GLU A 443 -3.01 1.79 -7.85
C GLU A 443 -3.01 0.34 -8.32
N ILE A 444 -2.23 -0.49 -7.62
CA ILE A 444 -2.16 -1.93 -7.83
C ILE A 444 -3.06 -2.54 -6.75
N GLN A 445 -3.97 -3.42 -7.18
CA GLN A 445 -4.85 -4.17 -6.28
C GLN A 445 -4.11 -5.34 -5.64
#